data_AF-A0A954JQG4-F1
#
_entry.id   AF-A0A954JQG4-F1
#
_cell.length_a   1.000
_cell.length_b   1.000
_cell.length_c   1.000
_cell.angle_alpha   90.00
_cell.angle_beta   90.00
_cell.angle_gamma   90.00
#
_symmetry.space_group_name_H-M   'P 1'
#
loop_
_entity.id
_entity.type
_entity.pdbx_description
1 polymer ?
#
loop_
_entity_poly.entity_id
_entity_poly.type
_entity_poly.pdbx_seq_one_letter_code
_entity_poly.pdbx_strand_id
1 'polypeptide(L)'
;IDIRETFARMAMNDEETVALIAGGHTFGKTHGAGPATHVGPEPEAAGLEEQGLGWSSTYGTRKGGDTITSGLEVTWTTTPTQWSNNFFENLFGYEWELTKSPAGAHQWIPKDGAGSTAVPHAHDPDQRIAPAMLTTDLALRFDPEYEKISRRFLENPDQFADAFARAWFKLTHRDMGPRARYLGPEVPAEALIWQDPIPAVNHPLVDTQDIESLKAQIRATGLSVSQLTSTAWASASTFRGSDKRGGANGARIRLAPQKGWPVNQPAQLATVLDKLEAIQSAFEQGASGGKKVSLADLIVLAGCVGIEDAAQAADVDVTVPFTPGRMDASADQTDVESFAVLEPIADGFRNYLKGEYSIPAEALLVDKAQLLTL
;
A
#
# COMPACT_ATOMS: atom_id res chain seq x y z
N ILE A 1 -4.59 -1.71 20.70
CA ILE A 1 -4.42 -0.38 20.06
C ILE A 1 -3.24 -0.41 19.10
N ASP A 2 -2.02 -0.71 19.56
CA ASP A 2 -0.81 -0.65 18.73
C ASP A 2 -0.85 -1.49 17.45
N ILE A 3 -1.36 -2.73 17.51
CA ILE A 3 -1.54 -3.59 16.33
C ILE A 3 -2.42 -2.88 15.29
N ARG A 4 -3.58 -2.38 15.72
CA ARG A 4 -4.55 -1.71 14.83
C ARG A 4 -3.94 -0.49 14.16
N GLU A 5 -3.30 0.38 14.94
CA GLU A 5 -2.71 1.62 14.43
C GLU A 5 -1.55 1.36 13.46
N THR A 6 -0.67 0.42 13.79
CA THR A 6 0.47 0.10 12.93
C THR A 6 0.04 -0.55 11.62
N PHE A 7 -0.90 -1.50 11.66
CA PHE A 7 -1.44 -2.13 10.46
C PHE A 7 -2.27 -1.15 9.60
N ALA A 8 -3.04 -0.25 10.21
CA ALA A 8 -3.75 0.81 9.49
C ALA A 8 -2.77 1.73 8.73
N ARG A 9 -1.66 2.12 9.35
CA ARG A 9 -0.57 2.87 8.68
C ARG A 9 0.13 2.10 7.57
N MET A 10 -0.02 0.78 7.56
CA MET A 10 0.44 -0.12 6.51
C MET A 10 -0.68 -0.51 5.53
N ALA A 11 -1.78 0.23 5.52
CA ALA A 11 -2.95 0.01 4.65
C ALA A 11 -3.64 -1.35 4.86
N MET A 12 -3.66 -1.87 6.08
CA MET A 12 -4.41 -3.07 6.46
C MET A 12 -5.52 -2.70 7.46
N ASN A 13 -6.76 -3.08 7.15
CA ASN A 13 -7.88 -2.92 8.08
C ASN A 13 -7.90 -4.04 9.14
N ASP A 14 -8.89 -4.01 10.04
CA ASP A 14 -8.99 -4.99 11.12
C ASP A 14 -9.12 -6.46 10.62
N GLU A 15 -9.90 -6.69 9.56
CA GLU A 15 -10.09 -8.04 9.00
C GLU A 15 -8.80 -8.56 8.36
N GLU A 16 -8.14 -7.73 7.54
CA GLU A 16 -6.86 -8.04 6.90
C GLU A 16 -5.78 -8.28 7.97
N THR A 17 -5.79 -7.52 9.06
CA THR A 17 -4.85 -7.65 10.18
C THR A 17 -5.01 -8.97 10.91
N VAL A 18 -6.24 -9.33 11.28
CA VAL A 18 -6.53 -10.63 11.93
C VAL A 18 -6.15 -11.77 10.99
N ALA A 19 -6.53 -11.68 9.71
CA ALA A 19 -6.23 -12.71 8.71
C ALA A 19 -4.72 -12.89 8.52
N LEU A 20 -3.94 -11.81 8.42
CA LEU A 20 -2.48 -11.87 8.26
C LEU A 20 -1.78 -12.47 9.48
N ILE A 21 -2.14 -12.04 10.70
CA ILE A 21 -1.50 -12.52 11.92
C ILE A 21 -1.83 -13.99 12.14
N ALA A 22 -3.13 -14.36 12.15
CA ALA A 22 -3.54 -15.73 12.36
C ALA A 22 -3.08 -16.66 11.23
N GLY A 23 -3.13 -16.19 9.97
CA GLY A 23 -2.69 -16.96 8.81
C GLY A 23 -1.18 -17.20 8.81
N GLY A 24 -0.39 -16.19 9.18
CA GLY A 24 1.05 -16.33 9.36
C GLY A 24 1.39 -17.28 10.53
N HIS A 25 0.81 -17.06 11.70
CA HIS A 25 1.05 -17.86 12.91
C HIS A 25 0.35 -19.24 12.90
N THR A 26 -0.38 -19.57 11.84
CA THR A 26 -0.76 -20.98 11.56
C THR A 26 0.47 -21.83 11.25
N PHE A 27 1.57 -21.20 10.82
CA PHE A 27 2.81 -21.85 10.43
C PHE A 27 3.97 -21.54 11.37
N GLY A 28 4.93 -22.47 11.43
CA GLY A 28 6.23 -22.27 12.05
C GLY A 28 6.20 -22.11 13.57
N LYS A 29 7.21 -21.40 14.07
CA LYS A 29 7.44 -21.11 15.49
C LYS A 29 8.34 -19.88 15.66
N THR A 30 8.37 -19.31 16.85
CA THR A 30 9.40 -18.35 17.27
C THR A 30 10.64 -19.08 17.80
N HIS A 31 11.73 -18.36 18.06
CA HIS A 31 13.00 -18.94 18.56
C HIS A 31 13.61 -18.12 19.70
N GLY A 32 13.91 -18.80 20.80
CA GLY A 32 14.29 -18.25 22.11
C GLY A 32 14.79 -19.34 23.06
N ALA A 33 15.53 -20.33 22.55
CA ALA A 33 16.00 -21.50 23.29
C ALA A 33 16.93 -21.18 24.49
N GLY A 34 17.55 -19.99 24.50
CA GLY A 34 18.44 -19.55 25.57
C GLY A 34 18.57 -18.02 25.63
N PRO A 35 19.35 -17.50 26.61
CA PRO A 35 19.51 -16.06 26.82
C PRO A 35 20.00 -15.32 25.57
N ALA A 36 19.38 -14.16 25.29
CA ALA A 36 19.75 -13.32 24.16
C ALA A 36 21.21 -12.81 24.21
N THR A 37 21.86 -12.85 25.38
CA THR A 37 23.30 -12.54 25.55
C THR A 37 24.23 -13.46 24.76
N HIS A 38 23.72 -14.59 24.24
CA HIS A 38 24.47 -15.47 23.37
C HIS A 38 24.45 -15.06 21.90
N VAL A 39 23.59 -14.12 21.51
CA VAL A 39 23.43 -13.65 20.13
C VAL A 39 24.46 -12.54 19.88
N GLY A 40 25.33 -12.75 18.89
CA GLY A 40 26.34 -11.78 18.47
C GLY A 40 25.75 -10.56 17.74
N PRO A 41 26.63 -9.67 17.24
CA PRO A 41 26.22 -8.47 16.52
C PRO A 41 25.36 -8.76 15.30
N GLU A 42 24.47 -7.83 14.96
CA GLU A 42 23.72 -7.80 13.71
C GLU A 42 24.65 -7.72 12.47
N PRO A 43 24.16 -8.03 11.25
CA PRO A 43 25.01 -8.15 10.07
C PRO A 43 25.94 -6.97 9.78
N GLU A 44 25.47 -5.72 9.96
CA GLU A 44 26.27 -4.51 9.69
C GLU A 44 27.36 -4.25 10.76
N ALA A 45 27.28 -4.90 11.91
CA ALA A 45 28.28 -4.84 12.98
C ALA A 45 29.07 -6.15 13.14
N ALA A 46 28.79 -7.15 12.30
CA ALA A 46 29.45 -8.44 12.31
C ALA A 46 30.85 -8.39 11.66
N GLY A 47 31.68 -9.37 11.99
CA GLY A 47 33.01 -9.53 11.38
C GLY A 47 32.90 -9.84 9.88
N LEU A 48 33.91 -9.43 9.10
CA LEU A 48 33.94 -9.66 7.66
C LEU A 48 33.84 -11.15 7.30
N GLU A 49 34.33 -12.04 8.17
CA GLU A 49 34.25 -13.49 8.05
C GLU A 49 32.82 -14.05 8.05
N GLU A 50 31.84 -13.30 8.55
CA GLU A 50 30.41 -13.68 8.53
C GLU A 50 29.76 -13.47 7.16
N GLN A 51 30.46 -12.82 6.21
CA GLN A 51 30.05 -12.71 4.80
C GLN A 51 28.62 -12.16 4.62
N GLY A 52 28.27 -11.14 5.39
CA GLY A 52 26.96 -10.49 5.36
C GLY A 52 25.88 -11.18 6.21
N LEU A 53 26.24 -12.25 6.93
CA LEU A 53 25.42 -12.79 8.02
C LEU A 53 25.69 -12.05 9.33
N GLY A 54 24.86 -12.29 10.33
CA GLY A 54 24.97 -11.74 11.67
C GLY A 54 24.13 -12.54 12.66
N TRP A 55 24.05 -12.05 13.90
CA TRP A 55 23.37 -12.72 15.01
C TRP A 55 23.91 -14.13 15.30
N SER A 56 25.20 -14.36 15.02
CA SER A 56 25.87 -15.62 15.31
C SER A 56 25.72 -15.98 16.78
N SER A 57 25.09 -17.13 17.05
CA SER A 57 24.81 -17.58 18.41
C SER A 57 26.00 -18.35 18.98
N THR A 58 26.24 -18.18 20.29
CA THR A 58 27.17 -19.01 21.08
C THR A 58 26.45 -20.05 21.96
N TYR A 59 25.11 -20.08 21.91
CA TYR A 59 24.31 -20.97 22.75
C TYR A 59 24.23 -22.39 22.17
N GLY A 60 24.56 -23.40 22.97
CA GLY A 60 24.44 -24.81 22.59
C GLY A 60 25.09 -25.14 21.24
N THR A 61 24.35 -25.82 20.38
CA THR A 61 24.72 -26.16 18.99
C THR A 61 24.62 -24.98 18.02
N ARG A 62 24.14 -23.82 18.49
CA ARG A 62 23.99 -22.54 17.77
C ARG A 62 22.91 -22.52 16.69
N LYS A 63 22.17 -23.63 16.51
CA LYS A 63 21.16 -23.83 15.46
C LYS A 63 20.16 -24.90 15.88
N GLY A 64 19.15 -25.16 15.05
CA GLY A 64 18.15 -26.19 15.33
C GLY A 64 17.42 -25.94 16.64
N GLY A 65 17.43 -26.93 17.55
CA GLY A 65 16.80 -26.83 18.87
C GLY A 65 17.35 -25.71 19.76
N ASP A 66 18.58 -25.24 19.50
CA ASP A 66 19.24 -24.17 20.26
C ASP A 66 19.14 -22.79 19.57
N THR A 67 18.26 -22.65 18.58
CA THR A 67 18.12 -21.39 17.82
C THR A 67 17.54 -20.28 18.70
N ILE A 68 18.09 -19.07 18.55
CA ILE A 68 17.60 -17.85 19.20
C ILE A 68 17.38 -16.79 18.10
N THR A 69 16.22 -16.14 18.11
CA THR A 69 15.90 -15.04 17.19
C THR A 69 15.18 -13.93 17.97
N SER A 70 13.89 -14.15 18.25
CA SER A 70 13.06 -13.19 18.99
C SER A 70 13.29 -13.21 20.51
N GLY A 71 13.84 -14.31 21.04
CA GLY A 71 13.85 -14.60 22.48
C GLY A 71 12.52 -15.21 22.99
N LEU A 72 11.45 -15.22 22.21
CA LEU A 72 10.23 -15.98 22.47
C LEU A 72 10.40 -17.43 21.99
N GLU A 73 9.82 -18.41 22.68
CA GLU A 73 9.87 -19.83 22.33
C GLU A 73 8.45 -20.41 22.26
N VAL A 74 7.76 -20.11 21.16
CA VAL A 74 6.34 -20.38 20.92
C VAL A 74 6.16 -21.17 19.64
N THR A 75 5.45 -22.29 19.72
CA THR A 75 4.89 -22.99 18.55
C THR A 75 3.37 -22.97 18.70
N TRP A 76 2.67 -22.38 17.73
CA TRP A 76 1.24 -22.09 17.86
C TRP A 76 0.33 -23.29 17.61
N THR A 77 0.68 -24.12 16.62
CA THR A 77 -0.21 -25.16 16.07
C THR A 77 0.36 -26.56 16.20
N THR A 78 -0.51 -27.57 16.19
CA THR A 78 -0.11 -29.00 16.22
C THR A 78 0.49 -29.47 14.90
N THR A 79 0.28 -28.73 13.81
CA THR A 79 0.83 -28.99 12.48
C THR A 79 1.54 -27.74 11.91
N PRO A 80 2.72 -27.35 12.44
CA PRO A 80 3.38 -26.09 12.09
C PRO A 80 3.78 -25.93 10.62
N THR A 81 3.70 -26.99 9.83
CA THR A 81 4.06 -27.02 8.41
C THR A 81 2.87 -27.26 7.48
N GLN A 82 1.64 -27.20 8.01
CA GLN A 82 0.42 -27.45 7.25
C GLN A 82 -0.63 -26.38 7.56
N TRP A 83 -1.28 -25.87 6.51
CA TRP A 83 -2.42 -24.98 6.66
C TRP A 83 -3.53 -25.68 7.44
N SER A 84 -4.07 -25.03 8.46
CA SER A 84 -5.16 -25.52 9.29
C SER A 84 -5.84 -24.35 10.00
N ASN A 85 -7.02 -24.58 10.60
CA ASN A 85 -7.64 -23.59 11.48
C ASN A 85 -7.14 -23.68 12.93
N ASN A 86 -6.09 -24.47 13.18
CA ASN A 86 -5.67 -24.86 14.53
C ASN A 86 -5.15 -23.68 15.37
N PHE A 87 -4.69 -22.59 14.74
CA PHE A 87 -4.36 -21.36 15.46
C PHE A 87 -5.57 -20.83 16.25
N PHE A 88 -6.73 -20.69 15.61
CA PHE A 88 -7.94 -20.21 16.26
C PHE A 88 -8.53 -21.24 17.22
N GLU A 89 -8.49 -22.53 16.87
CA GLU A 89 -8.90 -23.62 17.77
C GLU A 89 -8.12 -23.58 19.08
N ASN A 90 -6.80 -23.39 19.03
CA ASN A 90 -5.98 -23.26 20.22
C ASN A 90 -6.28 -21.94 20.94
N LEU A 91 -6.32 -20.81 20.23
CA LEU A 91 -6.54 -19.47 20.80
C LEU A 91 -7.81 -19.40 21.66
N PHE A 92 -8.91 -20.00 21.18
CA PHE A 92 -10.19 -20.02 21.87
C PHE A 92 -10.44 -21.28 22.71
N GLY A 93 -9.78 -22.40 22.41
CA GLY A 93 -9.97 -23.68 23.09
C GLY A 93 -9.24 -23.80 24.43
N TYR A 94 -8.26 -22.94 24.69
CA TYR A 94 -7.53 -22.89 25.96
C TYR A 94 -7.75 -21.56 26.70
N GLU A 95 -7.60 -21.61 28.01
CA GLU A 95 -7.34 -20.43 28.83
C GLU A 95 -5.83 -20.24 28.97
N TRP A 96 -5.38 -18.99 28.94
CA TRP A 96 -3.96 -18.65 28.82
C TRP A 96 -3.42 -18.04 30.12
N GLU A 97 -2.22 -18.45 30.52
CA GLU A 97 -1.47 -17.84 31.62
C GLU A 97 -0.08 -17.36 31.20
N LEU A 98 0.34 -16.25 31.79
CA LEU A 98 1.62 -15.62 31.51
C LEU A 98 2.76 -16.48 32.05
N THR A 99 3.75 -16.73 31.20
CA THR A 99 4.99 -17.41 31.55
C THR A 99 6.20 -16.68 30.96
N LYS A 100 7.38 -17.26 31.15
CA LYS A 100 8.64 -16.79 30.59
C LYS A 100 9.24 -17.84 29.65
N SER A 101 9.74 -17.39 28.51
CA SER A 101 10.57 -18.22 27.62
C SER A 101 11.90 -18.60 28.31
N PRO A 102 12.67 -19.57 27.77
CA PRO A 102 14.04 -19.83 28.23
C PRO A 102 14.96 -18.61 28.15
N ALA A 103 14.69 -17.66 27.24
CA ALA A 103 15.41 -16.39 27.15
C ALA A 103 14.88 -15.30 28.10
N GLY A 104 13.82 -15.57 28.87
CA GLY A 104 13.21 -14.61 29.80
C GLY A 104 12.17 -13.66 29.18
N ALA A 105 11.73 -13.90 27.93
CA ALA A 105 10.69 -13.12 27.27
C ALA A 105 9.29 -13.50 27.79
N HIS A 106 8.34 -12.55 27.78
CA HIS A 106 6.95 -12.82 28.17
C HIS A 106 6.19 -13.54 27.06
N GLN A 107 5.61 -14.69 27.38
CA GLN A 107 4.77 -15.48 26.47
C GLN A 107 3.65 -16.17 27.24
N TRP A 108 2.73 -16.85 26.55
CA TRP A 108 1.55 -17.45 27.16
C TRP A 108 1.46 -18.94 26.86
N ILE A 109 1.10 -19.72 27.87
CA ILE A 109 0.85 -21.16 27.76
C ILE A 109 -0.56 -21.49 28.23
N PRO A 110 -1.14 -22.64 27.82
CA PRO A 110 -2.40 -23.11 28.34
C PRO A 110 -2.32 -23.33 29.85
N LYS A 111 -3.35 -22.87 30.57
CA LYS A 111 -3.50 -23.11 32.01
C LYS A 111 -3.61 -24.60 32.32
N ASP A 112 -3.26 -24.94 33.56
CA ASP A 112 -3.43 -26.27 34.14
C ASP A 112 -2.76 -27.41 33.35
N GLY A 113 -1.74 -27.08 32.54
CA GLY A 113 -1.01 -28.05 31.72
C GLY A 113 -1.81 -28.61 30.54
N ALA A 114 -2.89 -27.94 30.14
CA ALA A 114 -3.70 -28.35 29.00
C ALA A 114 -2.86 -28.42 27.70
N GLY A 115 -3.05 -29.47 26.91
CA GLY A 115 -2.34 -29.64 25.64
C GLY A 115 -0.82 -29.80 25.76
N SER A 116 -0.28 -30.15 26.94
CA SER A 116 1.18 -30.22 27.22
C SER A 116 2.02 -31.11 26.29
N THR A 117 1.39 -32.01 25.54
CA THR A 117 2.02 -32.89 24.54
C THR A 117 1.40 -32.77 23.14
N ALA A 118 0.63 -31.72 22.87
CA ALA A 118 -0.14 -31.59 21.63
C ALA A 118 0.74 -31.25 20.42
N VAL A 119 1.85 -30.54 20.61
CA VAL A 119 2.68 -29.99 19.53
C VAL A 119 3.99 -30.80 19.40
N PRO A 120 4.40 -31.22 18.18
CA PRO A 120 5.72 -31.84 17.97
C PRO A 120 6.86 -30.85 18.26
N HIS A 121 7.94 -31.32 18.89
CA HIS A 121 9.16 -30.52 18.95
C HIS A 121 9.82 -30.45 17.57
N ALA A 122 10.43 -29.30 17.23
CA ALA A 122 10.90 -29.03 15.87
C ALA A 122 12.11 -29.88 15.44
N HIS A 123 12.91 -30.34 16.40
CA HIS A 123 14.19 -31.02 16.14
C HIS A 123 14.41 -32.31 16.93
N ASP A 124 13.46 -32.66 17.81
CA ASP A 124 13.50 -33.91 18.58
C ASP A 124 12.20 -34.67 18.30
N PRO A 125 12.25 -35.79 17.55
CA PRO A 125 11.04 -36.53 17.17
C PRO A 125 10.37 -37.23 18.37
N ASP A 126 11.09 -37.43 19.46
CA ASP A 126 10.59 -38.10 20.66
C ASP A 126 9.99 -37.10 21.67
N GLN A 127 10.18 -35.80 21.45
CA GLN A 127 9.69 -34.74 22.32
C GLN A 127 8.39 -34.10 21.80
N ARG A 128 7.48 -33.83 22.73
CA ARG A 128 6.26 -33.05 22.53
C ARG A 128 6.22 -31.87 23.51
N ILE A 129 5.56 -30.79 23.11
CA ILE A 129 5.41 -29.57 23.90
C ILE A 129 3.97 -29.07 23.89
N ALA A 130 3.66 -28.13 24.79
CA ALA A 130 2.42 -27.38 24.75
C ALA A 130 2.39 -26.40 23.57
N PRO A 131 1.22 -26.10 22.99
CA PRO A 131 1.09 -24.90 22.17
C PRO A 131 1.33 -23.67 23.05
N ALA A 132 1.72 -22.55 22.43
CA ALA A 132 1.90 -21.29 23.13
C ALA A 132 1.38 -20.12 22.27
N MET A 133 1.18 -18.97 22.91
CA MET A 133 0.73 -17.74 22.25
C MET A 133 1.59 -16.56 22.66
N LEU A 134 1.71 -15.59 21.77
CA LEU A 134 2.25 -14.27 22.06
C LEU A 134 1.17 -13.39 22.70
N THR A 135 1.60 -12.33 23.39
CA THR A 135 0.66 -11.29 23.86
C THR A 135 -0.13 -10.68 22.70
N THR A 136 0.48 -10.54 21.52
CA THR A 136 -0.18 -10.04 20.31
C THR A 136 -1.20 -11.00 19.74
N ASP A 137 -1.03 -12.32 19.93
CA ASP A 137 -2.02 -13.30 19.48
C ASP A 137 -3.25 -13.25 20.37
N LEU A 138 -3.04 -13.15 21.69
CA LEU A 138 -4.14 -12.98 22.64
C LEU A 138 -4.93 -11.69 22.38
N ALA A 139 -4.30 -10.64 21.86
CA ALA A 139 -5.00 -9.43 21.48
C ALA A 139 -6.09 -9.68 20.41
N LEU A 140 -5.95 -10.72 19.56
CA LEU A 140 -6.97 -11.09 18.58
C LEU A 140 -8.24 -11.68 19.23
N ARG A 141 -8.12 -12.20 20.45
CA ARG A 141 -9.23 -12.72 21.26
C ARG A 141 -9.78 -11.69 22.25
N PHE A 142 -8.94 -10.82 22.79
CA PHE A 142 -9.34 -9.90 23.87
C PHE A 142 -9.71 -8.49 23.40
N ASP A 143 -9.31 -8.07 22.19
CA ASP A 143 -9.84 -6.85 21.58
C ASP A 143 -11.25 -7.10 21.04
N PRO A 144 -12.28 -6.30 21.40
CA PRO A 144 -13.67 -6.59 21.03
C PRO A 144 -13.97 -6.66 19.53
N GLU A 145 -13.22 -5.94 18.68
CA GLU A 145 -13.47 -5.98 17.24
C GLU A 145 -12.69 -7.13 16.57
N TYR A 146 -11.45 -7.37 16.99
CA TYR A 146 -10.70 -8.54 16.53
C TYR A 146 -11.33 -9.85 16.97
N GLU A 147 -11.94 -9.89 18.15
CA GLU A 147 -12.58 -11.08 18.69
C GLU A 147 -13.73 -11.53 17.79
N LYS A 148 -14.58 -10.60 17.34
CA LYS A 148 -15.71 -10.91 16.43
C LYS A 148 -15.22 -11.50 15.11
N ILE A 149 -14.14 -10.93 14.56
CA ILE A 149 -13.52 -11.40 13.30
C ILE A 149 -12.90 -12.78 13.53
N SER A 150 -12.10 -12.93 14.59
CA SER A 150 -11.40 -14.17 14.93
C SER A 150 -12.37 -15.32 15.22
N ARG A 151 -13.47 -15.05 15.93
CA ARG A 151 -14.53 -16.03 16.19
C ARG A 151 -15.26 -16.43 14.92
N ARG A 152 -15.57 -15.46 14.05
CA ARG A 152 -16.14 -15.78 12.73
C ARG A 152 -15.21 -16.64 11.89
N PHE A 153 -13.90 -16.36 11.88
CA PHE A 153 -12.89 -17.18 11.19
C PHE A 153 -12.70 -18.55 11.82
N LEU A 154 -12.83 -18.68 13.14
CA LEU A 154 -12.90 -19.98 13.81
C LEU A 154 -14.09 -20.81 13.30
N GLU A 155 -15.27 -20.19 13.21
CA GLU A 155 -16.52 -20.84 12.81
C GLU A 155 -16.62 -21.07 11.27
N ASN A 156 -15.88 -20.29 10.47
CA ASN A 156 -15.92 -20.30 9.00
C ASN A 156 -14.49 -20.30 8.43
N PRO A 157 -13.78 -21.44 8.43
CA PRO A 157 -12.37 -21.53 8.01
C PRO A 157 -12.13 -21.17 6.54
N ASP A 158 -13.15 -21.32 5.70
CA ASP A 158 -13.17 -20.94 4.29
C ASP A 158 -13.13 -19.41 4.10
N GLN A 159 -13.85 -18.65 4.94
CA GLN A 159 -13.75 -17.18 4.95
C GLN A 159 -12.37 -16.71 5.41
N PHE A 160 -11.79 -17.40 6.40
CA PHE A 160 -10.44 -17.12 6.86
C PHE A 160 -9.41 -17.34 5.74
N ALA A 161 -9.50 -18.46 5.03
CA ALA A 161 -8.60 -18.78 3.93
C ALA A 161 -8.67 -17.73 2.80
N ASP A 162 -9.87 -17.30 2.39
CA ASP A 162 -10.03 -16.27 1.35
C ASP A 162 -9.48 -14.91 1.83
N ALA A 163 -9.83 -14.49 3.05
CA ALA A 163 -9.35 -13.23 3.62
C ALA A 163 -7.82 -13.22 3.75
N PHE A 164 -7.21 -14.32 4.22
CA PHE A 164 -5.76 -14.44 4.32
C PHE A 164 -5.09 -14.42 2.94
N ALA A 165 -5.61 -15.15 1.95
CA ALA A 165 -5.06 -15.15 0.59
C ALA A 165 -5.08 -13.74 -0.02
N ARG A 166 -6.19 -13.01 0.12
CA ARG A 166 -6.34 -11.64 -0.38
C ARG A 166 -5.43 -10.65 0.35
N ALA A 167 -5.37 -10.74 1.69
CA ALA A 167 -4.53 -9.86 2.50
C ALA A 167 -3.03 -10.12 2.28
N TRP A 168 -2.63 -11.39 2.11
CA TRP A 168 -1.26 -11.76 1.77
C TRP A 168 -0.85 -11.25 0.39
N PHE A 169 -1.75 -11.37 -0.60
CA PHE A 169 -1.54 -10.80 -1.94
C PHE A 169 -1.38 -9.28 -1.86
N LYS A 170 -2.28 -8.58 -1.16
CA LYS A 170 -2.16 -7.14 -0.92
C LYS A 170 -0.85 -6.77 -0.24
N LEU A 171 -0.46 -7.47 0.83
CA LEU A 171 0.76 -7.21 1.59
C LEU A 171 2.00 -7.20 0.69
N THR A 172 2.09 -8.19 -0.20
CA THR A 172 3.25 -8.45 -1.04
C THR A 172 3.25 -7.67 -2.37
N HIS A 173 2.19 -6.90 -2.66
CA HIS A 173 2.04 -6.18 -3.93
C HIS A 173 1.57 -4.73 -3.79
N ARG A 174 1.25 -4.25 -2.57
CA ARG A 174 0.72 -2.89 -2.31
C ARG A 174 1.63 -1.76 -2.78
N ASP A 175 2.93 -2.00 -2.93
CA ASP A 175 3.94 -1.02 -3.36
C ASP A 175 4.36 -1.18 -4.84
N MET A 176 3.70 -2.09 -5.57
CA MET A 176 3.93 -2.30 -6.99
C MET A 176 3.17 -1.30 -7.88
N GLY A 177 2.29 -0.46 -7.35
CA GLY A 177 1.52 0.50 -8.12
C GLY A 177 0.53 -0.16 -9.11
N PRO A 178 0.27 0.47 -10.28
CA PRO A 178 -0.76 0.02 -11.21
C PRO A 178 -0.53 -1.41 -11.73
N ARG A 179 -1.63 -2.13 -11.99
CA ARG A 179 -1.63 -3.51 -12.52
C ARG A 179 -0.81 -3.70 -13.79
N ALA A 180 -0.64 -2.66 -14.62
CA ALA A 180 0.20 -2.70 -15.81
C ALA A 180 1.69 -3.04 -15.51
N ARG A 181 2.12 -2.93 -14.25
CA ARG A 181 3.47 -3.30 -13.79
C ARG A 181 3.60 -4.77 -13.36
N TYR A 182 2.49 -5.50 -13.29
CA TYR A 182 2.49 -6.88 -12.82
C TYR A 182 2.82 -7.79 -14.01
N LEU A 183 3.77 -8.70 -13.83
CA LEU A 183 4.31 -9.54 -14.90
C LEU A 183 4.19 -11.02 -14.51
N GLY A 184 4.10 -11.89 -15.51
CA GLY A 184 4.06 -13.33 -15.33
C GLY A 184 2.64 -13.92 -15.42
N PRO A 185 2.53 -15.25 -15.47
CA PRO A 185 1.28 -15.95 -15.75
C PRO A 185 0.33 -16.05 -14.55
N GLU A 186 0.80 -15.72 -13.34
CA GLU A 186 0.04 -15.87 -12.09
C GLU A 186 -0.64 -14.58 -11.63
N VAL A 187 -0.58 -13.51 -12.43
CA VAL A 187 -1.26 -12.25 -12.12
C VAL A 187 -2.78 -12.48 -12.07
N PRO A 188 -3.44 -12.23 -10.93
CA PRO A 188 -4.88 -12.44 -10.82
C PRO A 188 -5.64 -11.57 -11.82
N ALA A 189 -6.69 -12.12 -12.44
CA ALA A 189 -7.53 -11.39 -13.39
C ALA A 189 -8.38 -10.29 -12.71
N GLU A 190 -8.81 -10.54 -11.47
CA GLU A 190 -9.54 -9.59 -10.63
C GLU A 190 -8.73 -8.30 -10.42
N ALA A 191 -9.37 -7.14 -10.62
CA ALA A 191 -8.80 -5.85 -10.25
C ALA A 191 -9.23 -5.51 -8.82
N LEU A 192 -8.27 -5.26 -7.94
CA LEU A 192 -8.55 -4.96 -6.54
C LEU A 192 -8.52 -3.45 -6.33
N ILE A 193 -9.41 -2.94 -5.49
CA ILE A 193 -9.59 -1.50 -5.29
C ILE A 193 -8.30 -0.78 -4.83
N TRP A 194 -7.48 -1.43 -4.00
CA TRP A 194 -6.23 -0.89 -3.50
C TRP A 194 -5.14 -0.74 -4.58
N GLN A 195 -5.34 -1.31 -5.77
CA GLN A 195 -4.46 -1.13 -6.93
C GLN A 195 -4.75 0.17 -7.70
N ASP A 196 -5.67 0.99 -7.20
CA ASP A 196 -6.17 2.21 -7.85
C ASP A 196 -6.54 1.98 -9.33
N PRO A 197 -7.40 0.99 -9.64
CA PRO A 197 -7.59 0.48 -11.00
C PRO A 197 -8.04 1.57 -11.97
N ILE A 198 -7.60 1.46 -13.22
CA ILE A 198 -7.94 2.36 -14.32
C ILE A 198 -8.61 1.50 -15.41
N PRO A 199 -9.74 1.93 -15.99
CA PRO A 199 -10.38 1.18 -17.06
C PRO A 199 -9.44 1.07 -18.26
N ALA A 200 -9.50 -0.05 -18.97
CA ALA A 200 -8.73 -0.25 -20.19
C ALA A 200 -9.20 0.72 -21.30
N VAL A 201 -8.27 1.11 -22.17
CA VAL A 201 -8.61 1.85 -23.40
C VAL A 201 -9.56 0.98 -24.23
N ASN A 202 -10.74 1.51 -24.53
CA ASN A 202 -11.81 0.80 -25.23
C ASN A 202 -12.29 1.52 -26.49
N HIS A 203 -11.52 2.49 -26.98
CA HIS A 203 -11.77 3.26 -28.19
C HIS A 203 -10.46 3.57 -28.92
N PRO A 204 -10.50 3.89 -30.22
CA PRO A 204 -9.35 4.44 -30.92
C PRO A 204 -8.86 5.73 -30.26
N LEU A 205 -7.53 5.91 -30.16
CA LEU A 205 -6.92 7.10 -29.60
C LEU A 205 -6.89 8.24 -30.62
N VAL A 206 -6.79 9.47 -30.09
CA VAL A 206 -6.52 10.68 -30.87
C VAL A 206 -5.18 10.58 -31.59
N ASP A 207 -5.13 11.09 -32.82
CA ASP A 207 -3.88 11.21 -33.59
C ASP A 207 -3.29 12.63 -33.52
N THR A 208 -2.21 12.88 -34.24
CA THR A 208 -1.54 14.19 -34.26
C THR A 208 -2.46 15.33 -34.70
N GLN A 209 -3.35 15.11 -35.68
CA GLN A 209 -4.25 16.16 -36.16
C GLN A 209 -5.33 16.47 -35.13
N ASP A 210 -5.87 15.43 -34.48
CA ASP A 210 -6.81 15.58 -33.38
C ASP A 210 -6.18 16.36 -32.22
N ILE A 211 -4.94 16.03 -31.86
CA ILE A 211 -4.19 16.70 -30.78
C ILE A 211 -4.02 18.20 -31.08
N GLU A 212 -3.61 18.58 -32.29
CA GLU A 212 -3.46 20.00 -32.65
C GLU A 212 -4.80 20.75 -32.63
N SER A 213 -5.88 20.11 -33.09
CA SER A 213 -7.23 20.68 -32.99
C SER A 213 -7.68 20.87 -31.53
N LEU A 214 -7.43 19.89 -30.67
CA LEU A 214 -7.74 19.97 -29.24
C LEU A 214 -6.92 21.07 -28.55
N LYS A 215 -5.62 21.22 -28.88
CA LYS A 215 -4.81 22.34 -28.37
C LYS A 215 -5.40 23.70 -28.75
N ALA A 216 -5.84 23.86 -30.00
CA ALA A 216 -6.49 25.09 -30.45
C ALA A 216 -7.80 25.37 -29.69
N GLN A 217 -8.61 24.35 -29.44
CA GLN A 217 -9.84 24.46 -28.64
C GLN A 217 -9.55 24.84 -27.20
N ILE A 218 -8.52 24.26 -26.58
CA ILE A 218 -8.07 24.62 -25.22
C ILE A 218 -7.69 26.11 -25.16
N ARG A 219 -6.90 26.60 -26.13
CA ARG A 219 -6.55 28.04 -26.22
C ARG A 219 -7.79 28.93 -26.33
N ALA A 220 -8.78 28.51 -27.12
CA ALA A 220 -10.03 29.25 -27.32
C ALA A 220 -10.91 29.33 -26.06
N THR A 221 -10.66 28.51 -25.03
CA THR A 221 -11.42 28.58 -23.76
C THR A 221 -11.18 29.87 -22.96
N GLY A 222 -10.10 30.59 -23.25
CA GLY A 222 -9.67 31.76 -22.48
C GLY A 222 -9.19 31.42 -21.05
N LEU A 223 -8.90 30.15 -20.76
CA LEU A 223 -8.19 29.78 -19.54
C LEU A 223 -6.78 30.36 -19.55
N SER A 224 -6.32 30.87 -18.41
CA SER A 224 -4.98 31.43 -18.31
C SER A 224 -3.91 30.35 -18.30
N VAL A 225 -2.69 30.70 -18.70
CA VAL A 225 -1.48 29.84 -18.55
C VAL A 225 -1.38 29.27 -17.14
N SER A 226 -1.65 30.07 -16.11
CA SER A 226 -1.61 29.63 -14.71
C SER A 226 -2.69 28.59 -14.39
N GLN A 227 -3.91 28.75 -14.91
CA GLN A 227 -4.98 27.77 -14.70
C GLN A 227 -4.68 26.43 -15.37
N LEU A 228 -4.16 26.47 -16.60
CA LEU A 228 -3.78 25.30 -17.38
C LEU A 228 -2.65 24.52 -16.71
N THR A 229 -1.55 25.21 -16.38
CA THR A 229 -0.36 24.58 -15.78
C THR A 229 -0.62 24.12 -14.34
N SER A 230 -1.34 24.90 -13.52
CA SER A 230 -1.66 24.50 -12.15
C SER A 230 -2.57 23.28 -12.08
N THR A 231 -3.53 23.14 -13.00
CA THR A 231 -4.45 21.99 -13.03
C THR A 231 -3.72 20.72 -13.49
N ALA A 232 -2.90 20.83 -14.52
CA ALA A 232 -2.06 19.72 -14.98
C ALA A 232 -1.07 19.28 -13.89
N TRP A 233 -0.42 20.23 -13.21
CA TRP A 233 0.46 19.95 -12.08
C TRP A 233 -0.29 19.30 -10.92
N ALA A 234 -1.44 19.85 -10.50
CA ALA A 234 -2.25 19.29 -9.42
C ALA A 234 -2.64 17.83 -9.69
N SER A 235 -2.89 17.48 -10.96
CA SER A 235 -3.24 16.12 -11.36
C SER A 235 -2.02 15.19 -11.33
N ALA A 236 -0.92 15.58 -11.99
CA ALA A 236 0.27 14.75 -12.14
C ALA A 236 1.10 14.62 -10.85
N SER A 237 1.19 15.69 -10.06
CA SER A 237 2.06 15.77 -8.87
C SER A 237 1.57 14.94 -7.69
N THR A 238 0.42 14.28 -7.77
CA THR A 238 0.02 13.28 -6.76
C THR A 238 0.86 12.00 -6.85
N PHE A 239 1.57 11.80 -7.95
CA PHE A 239 2.46 10.66 -8.13
C PHE A 239 3.53 10.61 -7.03
N ARG A 240 3.88 9.39 -6.62
CA ARG A 240 5.06 9.12 -5.81
C ARG A 240 5.77 7.83 -6.24
N GLY A 241 7.08 7.88 -6.46
CA GLY A 241 7.88 6.76 -6.96
C GLY A 241 8.07 5.63 -5.94
N SER A 242 7.85 5.90 -4.65
CA SER A 242 7.98 4.94 -3.56
C SER A 242 7.07 3.72 -3.77
N ASP A 243 5.76 3.94 -3.92
CA ASP A 243 4.77 2.87 -4.17
C ASP A 243 4.06 3.00 -5.52
N LYS A 244 4.42 4.01 -6.32
CA LYS A 244 3.95 4.27 -7.69
C LYS A 244 2.45 4.57 -7.78
N ARG A 245 1.84 5.00 -6.67
CA ARG A 245 0.46 5.53 -6.65
C ARG A 245 0.39 6.97 -7.12
N GLY A 246 -0.83 7.42 -7.41
CA GLY A 246 -1.11 8.78 -7.89
C GLY A 246 -0.78 9.01 -9.37
N GLY A 247 -0.70 10.27 -9.76
CA GLY A 247 -0.47 10.71 -11.13
C GLY A 247 -1.74 11.09 -11.89
N ALA A 248 -1.56 11.55 -13.13
CA ALA A 248 -2.66 12.11 -13.93
C ALA A 248 -3.59 11.06 -14.57
N ASN A 249 -3.12 9.81 -14.73
CA ASN A 249 -3.96 8.76 -15.31
C ASN A 249 -5.11 8.41 -14.35
N GLY A 250 -6.33 8.29 -14.86
CA GLY A 250 -7.56 8.16 -14.08
C GLY A 250 -8.33 9.48 -13.89
N ALA A 251 -7.72 10.64 -14.17
CA ALA A 251 -8.29 11.96 -13.89
C ALA A 251 -8.91 12.07 -12.48
N ARG A 252 -8.27 11.44 -11.49
CA ARG A 252 -8.79 11.39 -10.11
C ARG A 252 -8.83 12.75 -9.44
N ILE A 253 -8.17 13.77 -10.02
CA ILE A 253 -8.30 15.17 -9.60
C ILE A 253 -9.75 15.67 -9.61
N ARG A 254 -10.63 15.13 -10.47
CA ARG A 254 -12.06 15.47 -10.50
C ARG A 254 -12.91 14.71 -9.48
N LEU A 255 -12.33 13.71 -8.81
CA LEU A 255 -13.02 12.83 -7.88
C LEU A 255 -12.71 13.20 -6.43
N ALA A 256 -13.50 12.67 -5.49
CA ALA A 256 -13.13 12.72 -4.09
C ALA A 256 -11.92 11.78 -3.82
N PRO A 257 -10.98 12.17 -2.94
CA PRO A 257 -10.96 13.42 -2.18
C PRO A 257 -10.29 14.59 -2.93
N GLN A 258 -9.56 14.33 -4.03
CA GLN A 258 -8.65 15.30 -4.66
C GLN A 258 -9.32 16.61 -5.09
N LYS A 259 -10.56 16.55 -5.58
CA LYS A 259 -11.33 17.74 -5.99
C LYS A 259 -11.59 18.72 -4.86
N GLY A 260 -11.54 18.25 -3.61
CA GLY A 260 -11.80 19.02 -2.40
C GLY A 260 -10.54 19.47 -1.65
N TRP A 261 -9.34 19.07 -2.09
CA TRP A 261 -8.12 19.43 -1.39
C TRP A 261 -7.83 20.94 -1.49
N PRO A 262 -7.49 21.62 -0.36
CA PRO A 262 -7.20 23.04 -0.37
C PRO A 262 -6.10 23.44 -1.36
N VAL A 263 -5.04 22.62 -1.45
CA VAL A 263 -3.91 22.86 -2.38
C VAL A 263 -4.32 22.86 -3.86
N ASN A 264 -5.45 22.22 -4.19
CA ASN A 264 -5.98 22.13 -5.55
C ASN A 264 -6.95 23.28 -5.89
N GLN A 265 -7.20 24.22 -4.97
CA GLN A 265 -8.06 25.39 -5.18
C GLN A 265 -9.43 25.01 -5.79
N PRO A 266 -10.32 24.33 -5.05
CA PRO A 266 -11.49 23.63 -5.60
C PRO A 266 -12.39 24.46 -6.54
N ALA A 267 -12.62 25.74 -6.24
CA ALA A 267 -13.45 26.61 -7.09
C ALA A 267 -12.79 26.92 -8.45
N GLN A 268 -11.48 27.18 -8.45
CA GLN A 268 -10.73 27.38 -9.69
C GLN A 268 -10.65 26.06 -10.47
N LEU A 269 -10.35 24.94 -9.79
CA LEU A 269 -10.28 23.63 -10.40
C LEU A 269 -11.60 23.26 -11.09
N ALA A 270 -12.75 23.44 -10.43
CA ALA A 270 -14.06 23.17 -11.01
C ALA A 270 -14.28 23.95 -12.32
N THR A 271 -13.94 25.24 -12.33
CA THR A 271 -14.06 26.09 -13.54
C THR A 271 -13.20 25.57 -14.71
N VAL A 272 -11.99 25.07 -14.42
CA VAL A 272 -11.12 24.49 -15.45
C VAL A 272 -11.68 23.17 -15.95
N LEU A 273 -12.09 22.29 -15.05
CA LEU A 273 -12.64 20.97 -15.40
C LEU A 273 -13.91 21.10 -16.24
N ASP A 274 -14.85 21.99 -15.88
CA ASP A 274 -16.09 22.22 -16.66
C ASP A 274 -15.79 22.58 -18.13
N LYS A 275 -14.76 23.40 -18.36
CA LYS A 275 -14.34 23.80 -19.72
C LYS A 275 -13.67 22.66 -20.48
N LEU A 276 -12.86 21.85 -19.81
CA LEU A 276 -12.22 20.68 -20.44
C LEU A 276 -13.24 19.57 -20.72
N GLU A 277 -14.23 19.36 -19.85
CA GLU A 277 -15.35 18.42 -20.06
C GLU A 277 -16.24 18.86 -21.22
N ALA A 278 -16.44 20.17 -21.41
CA ALA A 278 -17.13 20.69 -22.58
C ALA A 278 -16.37 20.40 -23.89
N ILE A 279 -15.04 20.54 -23.89
CA ILE A 279 -14.20 20.15 -25.05
C ILE A 279 -14.27 18.65 -25.28
N GLN A 280 -14.17 17.83 -24.22
CA GLN A 280 -14.30 16.38 -24.31
C GLN A 280 -15.61 15.99 -24.99
N SER A 281 -16.73 16.54 -24.50
CA SER A 281 -18.07 16.25 -25.00
C SER A 281 -18.23 16.68 -26.46
N ALA A 282 -17.72 17.86 -26.83
CA ALA A 282 -17.77 18.35 -28.20
C ALA A 282 -16.92 17.49 -29.16
N PHE A 283 -15.73 17.07 -28.72
CA PHE A 283 -14.88 16.17 -29.49
C PHE A 283 -15.56 14.82 -29.72
N GLU A 284 -16.11 14.19 -28.67
CA GLU A 284 -16.78 12.89 -28.81
C GLU A 284 -18.03 12.95 -29.71
N GLN A 285 -18.76 14.06 -29.73
CA GLN A 285 -19.92 14.24 -30.61
C GLN A 285 -19.52 14.51 -32.07
N GLY A 286 -18.38 15.16 -32.29
CA GLY A 286 -17.90 15.53 -33.63
C GLY A 286 -16.95 14.53 -34.27
N ALA A 287 -16.32 13.65 -33.48
CA ALA A 287 -15.30 12.73 -33.96
C ALA A 287 -15.90 11.60 -34.81
N SER A 288 -15.35 11.42 -36.01
CA SER A 288 -15.64 10.25 -36.85
C SER A 288 -14.83 9.03 -36.41
N GLY A 289 -15.36 7.83 -36.65
CA GLY A 289 -14.61 6.58 -36.43
C GLY A 289 -14.53 6.11 -34.97
N GLY A 290 -15.37 6.65 -34.09
CA GLY A 290 -15.48 6.23 -32.69
C GLY A 290 -14.28 6.62 -31.81
N LYS A 291 -13.40 7.50 -32.31
CA LYS A 291 -12.33 8.11 -31.51
C LYS A 291 -12.92 8.87 -30.34
N LYS A 292 -12.25 8.79 -29.19
CA LYS A 292 -12.55 9.60 -28.01
C LYS A 292 -11.26 10.11 -27.38
N VAL A 293 -11.40 11.09 -26.52
CA VAL A 293 -10.30 11.61 -25.68
C VAL A 293 -10.77 11.58 -24.23
N SER A 294 -9.91 11.12 -23.32
CA SER A 294 -10.22 11.14 -21.89
C SER A 294 -10.01 12.53 -21.31
N LEU A 295 -10.72 12.85 -20.22
CA LEU A 295 -10.47 14.06 -19.47
C LEU A 295 -9.05 14.04 -18.87
N ALA A 296 -8.55 12.86 -18.48
CA ALA A 296 -7.17 12.68 -18.03
C ALA A 296 -6.15 13.14 -19.06
N ASP A 297 -6.36 12.84 -20.34
CA ASP A 297 -5.51 13.32 -21.42
C ASP A 297 -5.70 14.80 -21.69
N LEU A 298 -6.94 15.33 -21.64
CA LEU A 298 -7.20 16.77 -21.81
C LEU A 298 -6.57 17.63 -20.72
N ILE A 299 -6.55 17.18 -19.46
CA ILE A 299 -5.90 17.89 -18.36
C ILE A 299 -4.39 18.01 -18.62
N VAL A 300 -3.75 16.94 -19.08
CA VAL A 300 -2.30 16.97 -19.39
C VAL A 300 -2.03 17.79 -20.65
N LEU A 301 -2.84 17.63 -21.71
CA LEU A 301 -2.72 18.41 -22.94
C LEU A 301 -2.91 19.91 -22.67
N ALA A 302 -3.83 20.28 -21.77
CA ALA A 302 -4.00 21.64 -21.30
C ALA A 302 -2.74 22.19 -20.66
N GLY A 303 -2.07 21.41 -19.82
CA GLY A 303 -0.74 21.76 -19.28
C GLY A 303 0.30 21.99 -20.37
N CYS A 304 0.35 21.13 -21.39
CA CYS A 304 1.23 21.29 -22.55
C CYS A 304 0.96 22.64 -23.25
N VAL A 305 -0.31 22.95 -23.54
CA VAL A 305 -0.71 24.24 -24.13
C VAL A 305 -0.25 25.41 -23.28
N GLY A 306 -0.46 25.35 -21.96
CA GLY A 306 -0.03 26.42 -21.06
C GLY A 306 1.49 26.67 -21.09
N ILE A 307 2.29 25.61 -21.22
CA ILE A 307 3.76 25.72 -21.33
C ILE A 307 4.17 26.28 -22.69
N GLU A 308 3.58 25.77 -23.79
CA GLU A 308 3.84 26.27 -25.15
C GLU A 308 3.50 27.76 -25.26
N ASP A 309 2.35 28.18 -24.73
CA ASP A 309 1.90 29.57 -24.75
C ASP A 309 2.81 30.47 -23.90
N ALA A 310 3.27 29.99 -22.74
CA ALA A 310 4.21 30.72 -21.89
C ALA A 310 5.58 30.89 -22.56
N ALA A 311 6.08 29.86 -23.22
CA ALA A 311 7.33 29.91 -23.98
C ALA A 311 7.22 30.86 -25.17
N GLN A 312 6.11 30.79 -25.92
CA GLN A 312 5.85 31.67 -27.05
C GLN A 312 5.76 33.14 -26.62
N ALA A 313 5.16 33.42 -25.46
CA ALA A 313 5.13 34.78 -24.89
C ALA A 313 6.52 35.32 -24.51
N ALA A 314 7.51 34.45 -24.38
CA ALA A 314 8.93 34.78 -24.20
C ALA A 314 9.74 34.64 -25.51
N ASP A 315 9.06 34.62 -26.66
CA ASP A 315 9.65 34.47 -28.00
C ASP A 315 10.45 33.15 -28.18
N VAL A 316 10.06 32.10 -27.47
CA VAL A 316 10.65 30.75 -27.60
C VAL A 316 9.63 29.80 -28.23
N ASP A 317 9.96 29.27 -29.41
CA ASP A 317 9.17 28.24 -30.07
C ASP A 317 9.52 26.86 -29.48
N VAL A 318 8.53 26.20 -28.88
CA VAL A 318 8.68 24.86 -28.31
C VAL A 318 7.39 24.08 -28.53
N THR A 319 7.53 22.81 -28.87
CA THR A 319 6.43 21.84 -28.85
C THR A 319 6.62 20.91 -27.67
N VAL A 320 5.65 20.86 -26.77
CA VAL A 320 5.71 19.98 -25.61
C VAL A 320 5.26 18.57 -26.02
N PRO A 321 6.06 17.52 -25.78
CA PRO A 321 5.67 16.16 -26.10
C PRO A 321 4.40 15.74 -25.37
N PHE A 322 3.50 15.07 -26.08
CA PHE A 322 2.24 14.56 -25.53
C PHE A 322 1.98 13.14 -26.02
N THR A 323 1.61 12.26 -25.09
CA THR A 323 1.27 10.86 -25.36
C THR A 323 -0.15 10.59 -24.85
N PRO A 324 -1.12 10.29 -25.76
CA PRO A 324 -2.47 9.93 -25.37
C PRO A 324 -2.55 8.48 -24.85
N GLY A 325 -3.70 8.13 -24.27
CA GLY A 325 -3.98 6.79 -23.76
C GLY A 325 -4.26 6.74 -22.25
N ARG A 326 -4.30 7.90 -21.57
CA ARG A 326 -4.87 7.94 -20.23
C ARG A 326 -6.37 7.67 -20.32
N MET A 327 -6.92 7.12 -19.25
CA MET A 327 -8.35 6.84 -19.14
C MET A 327 -8.92 7.48 -17.88
N ASP A 328 -10.24 7.61 -17.83
CA ASP A 328 -10.95 8.25 -16.72
C ASP A 328 -11.47 7.18 -15.74
N ALA A 329 -10.95 7.18 -14.50
CA ALA A 329 -11.41 6.28 -13.44
C ALA A 329 -12.77 6.74 -12.88
N SER A 330 -13.56 5.81 -12.32
CA SER A 330 -14.81 6.11 -11.62
C SER A 330 -14.60 6.32 -10.10
N ALA A 331 -15.65 6.81 -9.43
CA ALA A 331 -15.68 6.89 -7.96
C ALA A 331 -15.55 5.50 -7.31
N ASP A 332 -16.24 4.48 -7.85
CA ASP A 332 -16.18 3.10 -7.35
C ASP A 332 -14.80 2.45 -7.54
N GLN A 333 -13.97 3.01 -8.43
CA GLN A 333 -12.58 2.62 -8.64
C GLN A 333 -11.60 3.44 -7.79
N THR A 334 -12.08 4.24 -6.85
CA THR A 334 -11.27 5.17 -6.04
C THR A 334 -11.63 5.05 -4.56
N ASP A 335 -10.76 4.40 -3.79
CA ASP A 335 -10.86 4.34 -2.33
C ASP A 335 -10.47 5.71 -1.73
N VAL A 336 -11.46 6.43 -1.20
CA VAL A 336 -11.30 7.82 -0.78
C VAL A 336 -10.32 7.94 0.40
N GLU A 337 -10.43 7.04 1.37
CA GLU A 337 -9.57 6.95 2.54
C GLU A 337 -8.12 6.65 2.12
N SER A 338 -7.94 5.71 1.20
CA SER A 338 -6.63 5.35 0.66
C SER A 338 -5.96 6.48 -0.12
N PHE A 339 -6.73 7.36 -0.77
CA PHE A 339 -6.19 8.54 -1.46
C PHE A 339 -5.81 9.69 -0.52
N ALA A 340 -6.30 9.70 0.73
CA ALA A 340 -6.01 10.77 1.68
C ALA A 340 -4.50 10.93 1.97
N VAL A 341 -3.74 9.83 1.97
CA VAL A 341 -2.27 9.86 2.17
C VAL A 341 -1.49 10.48 1.01
N LEU A 342 -2.16 10.78 -0.12
CA LEU A 342 -1.58 11.47 -1.28
C LEU A 342 -1.83 12.98 -1.24
N GLU A 343 -2.61 13.50 -0.28
CA GLU A 343 -2.81 14.94 -0.13
C GLU A 343 -1.47 15.60 0.25
N PRO A 344 -0.95 16.53 -0.58
CA PRO A 344 0.28 17.25 -0.23
C PRO A 344 0.07 18.12 1.01
N ILE A 345 0.87 17.88 2.04
CA ILE A 345 0.96 18.79 3.20
C ILE A 345 1.85 20.01 2.89
N ALA A 346 2.77 19.84 1.95
CA ALA A 346 3.64 20.86 1.40
C ALA A 346 3.79 20.60 -0.11
N ASP A 347 3.77 21.66 -0.90
CA ASP A 347 4.09 21.60 -2.32
C ASP A 347 4.84 22.87 -2.70
N GLY A 348 6.17 22.82 -2.56
CA GLY A 348 7.03 23.96 -2.85
C GLY A 348 7.00 24.38 -4.34
N PHE A 349 6.61 23.50 -5.26
CA PHE A 349 6.43 23.83 -6.67
C PHE A 349 5.19 24.71 -6.92
N ARG A 350 4.22 24.68 -6.00
CA ARG A 350 3.08 25.61 -5.93
C ARG A 350 3.22 26.64 -4.80
N ASN A 351 4.37 26.68 -4.14
CA ASN A 351 4.62 27.51 -2.96
C ASN A 351 3.53 27.37 -1.88
N TYR A 352 3.11 26.13 -1.61
CA TYR A 352 2.03 25.80 -0.68
C TYR A 352 2.55 25.09 0.57
N LEU A 353 2.03 25.49 1.73
CA LEU A 353 2.23 24.81 3.01
C LEU A 353 0.89 24.77 3.76
N LYS A 354 0.42 23.57 4.11
CA LYS A 354 -0.91 23.37 4.70
C LYS A 354 -1.00 23.87 6.16
N GLY A 355 0.11 23.91 6.87
CA GLY A 355 0.20 24.33 8.27
C GLY A 355 1.64 24.48 8.73
N GLU A 356 1.85 24.62 10.04
CA GLU A 356 3.19 24.69 10.62
C GLU A 356 3.73 23.29 10.91
N TYR A 357 4.98 23.04 10.53
CA TYR A 357 5.66 21.76 10.70
C TYR A 357 7.00 21.95 11.40
N SER A 358 7.46 20.93 12.12
CA SER A 358 8.79 20.90 12.74
C SER A 358 9.94 20.77 11.73
N ILE A 359 9.61 20.40 10.49
CA ILE A 359 10.55 20.22 9.38
C ILE A 359 10.51 21.49 8.52
N PRO A 360 11.67 22.07 8.15
CA PRO A 360 11.71 23.29 7.37
C PRO A 360 11.20 23.05 5.93
N ALA A 361 10.64 24.09 5.32
CA ALA A 361 9.92 23.96 4.05
C ALA A 361 10.81 23.49 2.89
N GLU A 362 12.09 23.86 2.87
CA GLU A 362 13.06 23.40 1.88
C GLU A 362 13.34 21.90 1.99
N ALA A 363 13.32 21.33 3.19
CA ALA A 363 13.45 19.89 3.37
C ALA A 363 12.19 19.15 2.91
N LEU A 364 11.00 19.72 3.14
CA LEU A 364 9.74 19.19 2.60
C LEU A 364 9.68 19.28 1.07
N LEU A 365 10.27 20.31 0.46
CA LEU A 365 10.43 20.40 -0.99
C LEU A 365 11.32 19.28 -1.53
N VAL A 366 12.47 19.02 -0.90
CA VAL A 366 13.37 17.92 -1.30
C VAL A 366 12.68 16.56 -1.15
N ASP A 367 11.94 16.36 -0.05
CA ASP A 367 11.14 15.15 0.14
C ASP A 367 10.06 15.01 -0.95
N LYS A 368 9.39 16.10 -1.34
CA LYS A 368 8.43 16.06 -2.45
C LYS A 368 9.11 15.75 -3.79
N ALA A 369 10.27 16.36 -4.06
CA ALA A 369 11.01 16.17 -5.30
C ALA A 369 11.46 14.72 -5.48
N GLN A 370 11.98 14.07 -4.43
CA GLN A 370 12.39 12.66 -4.52
C GLN A 370 11.20 11.73 -4.80
N LEU A 371 10.01 12.00 -4.23
CA LEU A 371 8.80 11.23 -4.57
C LEU A 371 8.42 11.41 -6.04
N LEU A 372 8.66 12.59 -6.61
CA LEU A 372 8.43 12.85 -8.04
C LEU A 372 9.57 12.34 -8.94
N THR A 373 10.63 11.74 -8.38
CA THR A 373 11.83 11.28 -9.08
C THR A 373 12.56 12.42 -9.84
N LEU A 374 12.53 13.63 -9.27
CA LEU A 374 13.13 14.85 -9.82
C LEU A 374 14.50 15.18 -9.21
#